data_AF-A0A523PGU7-F1
#
_entry.id   AF-A0A523PGU7-F1
#
_cell.length_a   1.000
_cell.length_b   1.000
_cell.length_c   1.000
_cell.angle_alpha   90.00
_cell.angle_beta   90.00
_cell.angle_gamma   90.00
#
_symmetry.space_group_name_H-M   'P 1'
#
loop_
_entity.id
_entity.type
_entity.pdbx_description
1 polymer ?
#
loop_
_entity_poly.entity_id
_entity_poly.type
_entity_poly.pdbx_seq_one_letter_code
_entity_poly.pdbx_strand_id
1 'polypeptide(L)'
;MTTDRNVGLLGVPMDLGGGRRGVDMGPSAIRIAGIEQRVRELGIGFKDCGNVHVAEPETMEPIDVQARFLVEITDCCRRLRARVEGLLSEDRLPLVVGGDHSIACGTVAGISSFHHARGER
;
A
#
# COMPACT_ATOMS: atom_id res chain seq x y z
N MET A 1 -9.60 27.27 6.15
CA MET A 1 -9.20 26.07 6.91
C MET A 1 -8.44 25.14 5.99
N THR A 2 -7.15 25.38 5.79
CA THR A 2 -6.26 24.36 5.23
C THR A 2 -5.75 23.55 6.40
N THR A 3 -6.29 22.34 6.54
CA THR A 3 -5.88 21.38 7.57
C THR A 3 -4.43 20.99 7.34
N ASP A 4 -3.65 20.95 8.42
CA ASP A 4 -2.24 20.58 8.51
C ASP A 4 -2.05 19.09 8.20
N ARG A 5 -2.46 18.68 6.99
CA ARG A 5 -2.49 17.27 6.57
C ARG A 5 -1.13 16.90 6.01
N ASN A 6 -0.58 15.82 6.55
CA ASN A 6 0.59 15.16 6.03
C ASN A 6 0.16 13.87 5.33
N VAL A 7 0.75 13.59 4.17
CA VAL A 7 0.57 12.36 3.41
C VAL A 7 1.84 11.53 3.47
N GLY A 8 1.68 10.22 3.63
CA GLY A 8 2.73 9.22 3.45
C GLY A 8 2.41 8.35 2.24
N LEU A 9 3.21 8.44 1.18
CA LEU A 9 3.06 7.57 0.01
C LEU A 9 3.68 6.20 0.30
N LEU A 10 2.92 5.14 0.07
CA LEU A 10 3.40 3.77 0.17
C LEU A 10 3.08 3.02 -1.12
N GLY A 11 4.11 2.57 -1.82
CA GLY A 11 3.95 1.74 -3.00
C GLY A 11 3.81 0.26 -2.62
N VAL A 12 2.97 -0.47 -3.35
CA VAL A 12 2.79 -1.91 -3.19
C VAL A 12 2.80 -2.55 -4.58
N PRO A 13 3.96 -2.97 -5.10
CA PRO A 13 4.11 -3.54 -6.44
C PRO A 13 3.57 -4.98 -6.50
N MET A 14 2.30 -5.16 -6.14
CA MET A 14 1.60 -6.45 -6.09
C MET A 14 1.00 -6.78 -7.46
N ASP A 15 1.28 -7.98 -7.94
CA ASP A 15 0.84 -8.49 -9.25
C ASP A 15 0.60 -10.02 -9.20
N LEU A 16 0.20 -10.52 -8.04
CA LEU A 16 0.02 -11.95 -7.80
C LEU A 16 -1.45 -12.37 -7.82
N GLY A 17 -2.37 -11.46 -7.48
CA GLY A 17 -3.79 -11.76 -7.30
C GLY A 17 -4.64 -11.55 -8.54
N GLY A 18 -4.27 -10.62 -9.43
CA GLY A 18 -5.08 -10.24 -10.59
C GLY A 18 -4.88 -11.09 -11.85
N GLY A 19 -3.83 -11.92 -11.89
CA GLY A 19 -3.45 -12.69 -13.08
C GLY A 19 -3.00 -11.85 -14.28
N ARG A 20 -2.77 -10.54 -14.09
CA ARG A 20 -2.43 -9.57 -15.14
C ARG A 20 -1.09 -8.92 -14.86
N ARG A 21 -0.05 -9.44 -15.52
CA ARG A 21 1.30 -8.95 -15.32
C ARG A 21 1.50 -7.49 -15.68
N GLY A 22 2.38 -6.79 -14.96
CA GLY A 22 2.81 -5.41 -15.21
C GLY A 22 2.11 -4.36 -14.35
N VAL A 23 1.15 -4.75 -13.51
CA VAL A 23 0.49 -3.81 -12.58
C VAL A 23 1.41 -3.43 -11.40
N ASP A 24 2.44 -4.23 -11.13
CA ASP A 24 3.52 -3.95 -10.19
C ASP A 24 4.24 -2.62 -10.47
N MET A 25 4.21 -2.13 -11.72
CA MET A 25 4.78 -0.84 -12.12
C MET A 25 3.95 0.36 -11.66
N GLY A 26 2.71 0.18 -11.20
CA GLY A 26 1.79 1.25 -10.78
C GLY A 26 2.40 2.27 -9.81
N PRO A 27 3.04 1.84 -8.69
CA PRO A 27 3.73 2.74 -7.78
C PRO A 27 4.81 3.60 -8.45
N SER A 28 5.61 3.01 -9.34
CA SER A 28 6.65 3.73 -10.06
C SER A 28 6.06 4.72 -11.07
N ALA A 29 5.01 4.32 -11.78
CA ALA A 29 4.32 5.18 -12.74
C ALA A 29 3.71 6.42 -12.07
N ILE A 30 3.07 6.27 -10.92
CA ILE A 30 2.51 7.39 -10.14
C ILE A 30 3.61 8.34 -9.63
N ARG A 31 4.76 7.81 -9.23
CA ARG A 31 5.93 8.64 -8.86
C ARG A 31 6.44 9.44 -10.06
N ILE A 32 6.63 8.79 -11.21
CA ILE A 32 7.07 9.44 -12.45
C ILE A 32 6.07 10.52 -12.91
N ALA A 33 4.77 10.28 -12.71
CA ALA A 33 3.71 11.25 -13.00
C ALA A 33 3.72 12.49 -12.07
N GLY A 34 4.62 12.55 -11.09
CA GLY A 34 4.84 13.75 -10.26
C GLY A 34 3.88 13.89 -9.10
N ILE A 35 3.39 12.78 -8.52
CA ILE A 35 2.44 12.82 -7.39
C ILE A 35 2.91 13.69 -6.22
N GLU A 36 4.21 13.65 -5.89
CA GLU A 36 4.78 14.45 -4.81
C GLU A 36 4.57 15.95 -5.06
N GLN A 37 4.93 16.41 -6.26
CA GLN A 37 4.78 17.81 -6.63
C GLN A 37 3.31 18.24 -6.56
N ARG A 38 2.40 17.41 -7.10
CA ARG A 38 0.95 17.71 -7.10
C ARG A 38 0.36 17.79 -5.70
N VAL A 39 0.78 16.92 -4.78
CA VAL A 39 0.32 16.98 -3.38
C VAL A 39 0.88 18.21 -2.67
N ARG A 40 2.16 18.53 -2.88
CA ARG A 40 2.79 19.73 -2.31
C ARG A 40 2.18 21.04 -2.83
N GLU A 41 1.78 21.09 -4.10
CA GLU A 41 1.05 22.23 -4.71
C GLU A 41 -0.29 22.51 -4.01
N LEU A 42 -0.89 21.52 -3.34
CA LEU A 42 -2.10 21.68 -2.52
C LEU A 42 -1.81 22.19 -1.09
N GLY A 43 -0.54 22.46 -0.76
CA GLY A 43 -0.11 22.85 0.59
C GLY A 43 -0.11 21.68 1.60
N ILE A 44 -0.07 20.44 1.13
CA ILE A 44 -0.09 19.23 1.96
C ILE A 44 1.35 18.71 2.09
N GLY A 45 1.76 18.36 3.31
CA GLY A 45 3.08 17.75 3.55
C GLY A 45 3.17 16.36 2.91
N PHE A 46 4.31 16.02 2.30
CA PHE A 46 4.48 14.76 1.57
C PHE A 46 5.75 14.03 2.01
N LYS A 47 5.65 12.72 2.21
CA LYS A 47 6.78 11.81 2.48
C LYS A 47 6.60 10.56 1.63
N ASP A 48 7.56 10.26 0.76
CA ASP A 48 7.62 8.95 0.12
C ASP A 48 8.23 7.94 1.09
N CYS A 49 7.48 6.90 1.41
CA CYS A 49 7.88 5.84 2.33
C CYS A 49 8.40 4.60 1.60
N GLY A 50 8.63 4.68 0.29
CA GLY A 50 9.13 3.58 -0.51
C GLY A 50 8.06 2.52 -0.78
N ASN A 51 8.50 1.27 -0.96
CA ASN A 51 7.62 0.16 -1.31
C ASN A 51 7.50 -0.85 -0.17
N VAL A 52 6.35 -1.50 -0.07
CA VAL A 52 6.19 -2.77 0.63
C VAL A 52 6.82 -3.86 -0.22
N HIS A 53 7.63 -4.71 0.41
CA HIS A 53 8.22 -5.85 -0.25
C HIS A 53 7.12 -6.85 -0.65
N VAL A 54 7.09 -7.18 -1.94
CA VAL A 54 6.29 -8.26 -2.53
C VAL A 54 7.25 -9.33 -3.01
N ALA A 55 6.90 -10.60 -2.81
CA ALA A 55 7.75 -11.70 -3.22
C ALA A 55 7.71 -11.88 -4.75
N GLU A 56 8.84 -12.23 -5.37
CA GLU A 56 8.97 -12.32 -6.82
C GLU A 56 8.39 -13.65 -7.36
N PRO A 57 7.40 -13.60 -8.29
CA PRO A 57 6.72 -14.79 -8.77
C PRO A 57 7.60 -15.76 -9.56
N GLU A 58 8.73 -15.30 -10.11
CA GLU A 58 9.67 -16.14 -10.87
C GLU A 58 10.31 -17.26 -10.02
N THR A 59 10.18 -17.16 -8.70
CA THR A 59 10.67 -18.15 -7.74
C THR A 59 9.57 -19.11 -7.25
N MET A 60 8.34 -19.04 -7.78
CA MET A 60 7.16 -19.61 -7.14
C MET A 60 6.25 -20.40 -8.08
N GLU A 61 5.88 -21.62 -7.66
CA GLU A 61 4.77 -22.36 -8.24
C GLU A 61 3.51 -22.21 -7.37
N PRO A 62 2.33 -21.92 -7.94
CA PRO A 62 1.11 -21.80 -7.17
C PRO A 62 0.71 -23.16 -6.58
N ILE A 63 0.63 -23.21 -5.24
CA ILE A 63 0.20 -24.40 -4.48
C ILE A 63 -1.29 -24.72 -4.73
N ASP A 64 -2.12 -23.68 -4.90
CA ASP A 64 -3.55 -23.78 -5.18
C ASP A 64 -3.88 -22.96 -6.45
N VAL A 65 -4.57 -23.59 -7.39
CA VAL A 65 -4.98 -22.97 -8.66
C VAL A 65 -6.14 -21.98 -8.50
N GLN A 66 -6.98 -22.13 -7.48
CA GLN A 66 -8.07 -21.22 -7.13
C GLN A 66 -7.60 -20.08 -6.23
N ALA A 67 -6.56 -20.31 -5.42
CA ALA A 67 -5.97 -19.34 -4.51
C ALA A 67 -4.46 -19.18 -4.77
N ARG A 68 -4.12 -18.77 -5.99
CA ARG A 68 -2.72 -18.63 -6.43
C ARG A 68 -1.98 -17.64 -5.54
N PHE A 69 -0.78 -18.04 -5.09
CA PHE A 69 0.12 -17.21 -4.30
C PHE A 69 -0.49 -16.64 -3.00
N LEU A 70 -1.44 -17.37 -2.40
CA LEU A 70 -2.14 -16.93 -1.20
C LEU A 70 -1.20 -16.59 -0.04
N VAL A 71 -0.13 -17.37 0.13
CA VAL A 71 0.85 -17.18 1.21
C VAL A 71 1.56 -15.84 1.06
N GLU A 72 2.00 -15.53 -0.16
CA GLU A 72 2.74 -14.33 -0.53
C GLU A 72 1.85 -13.09 -0.49
N ILE A 73 0.62 -13.20 -1.02
CA ILE A 73 -0.38 -12.13 -0.93
C ILE A 73 -0.68 -11.81 0.53
N THR A 74 -0.88 -12.83 1.36
CA THR A 74 -1.17 -12.65 2.79
C THR A 74 0.02 -12.05 3.53
N ASP A 75 1.25 -12.49 3.24
CA ASP A 75 2.45 -11.92 3.84
C ASP A 75 2.63 -10.44 3.49
N CYS A 76 2.46 -10.09 2.20
CA CYS A 76 2.47 -8.68 1.78
C CYS A 76 1.37 -7.88 2.50
N CYS A 77 0.15 -8.40 2.60
CA CYS A 77 -0.95 -7.73 3.31
C CYS A 77 -0.62 -7.50 4.80
N ARG A 78 0.05 -8.45 5.48
CA ARG A 78 0.51 -8.28 6.86
C ARG A 78 1.56 -7.18 6.99
N ARG A 79 2.53 -7.13 6.07
CA ARG A 79 3.55 -6.07 6.03
C ARG A 79 2.91 -4.72 5.75
N LEU A 80 1.99 -4.65 4.79
CA LEU A 80 1.25 -3.45 4.43
C LEU A 80 0.44 -2.92 5.63
N ARG A 81 -0.28 -3.80 6.34
CA ARG A 81 -1.00 -3.45 7.59
C ARG A 81 -0.09 -2.71 8.57
N ALA A 82 1.06 -3.29 8.90
CA ALA A 82 2.01 -2.69 9.84
C ALA A 82 2.57 -1.34 9.36
N ARG A 83 2.82 -1.19 8.06
CA ARG A 83 3.28 0.07 7.46
C ARG A 83 2.21 1.15 7.50
N VAL A 84 0.95 0.79 7.24
CA VAL A 84 -0.20 1.71 7.34
C VAL A 84 -0.41 2.19 8.78
N GLU A 85 -0.36 1.27 9.76
CA GLU A 85 -0.43 1.61 11.19
C GLU A 85 0.67 2.59 11.60
N GLY A 86 1.90 2.37 11.12
CA GLY A 86 3.02 3.28 11.36
C GLY A 86 2.78 4.70 10.81
N LEU A 87 2.24 4.82 9.59
CA LEU A 87 1.92 6.13 9.01
C LEU A 87 0.84 6.87 9.79
N LEU A 88 -0.22 6.17 10.18
CA LEU A 88 -1.28 6.74 11.01
C LEU A 88 -0.75 7.19 12.38
N SER A 89 0.20 6.44 12.95
CA SER A 89 0.86 6.79 14.21
C SER A 89 1.80 8.00 14.09
N GLU A 90 2.24 8.34 12.88
CA GLU A 90 3.01 9.55 12.55
C GLU A 90 2.09 10.73 12.14
N ASP A 91 0.77 10.66 12.38
CA ASP A 91 -0.24 11.63 11.92
C ASP A 91 -0.20 11.88 10.40
N ARG A 92 0.12 10.83 9.63
CA ARG A 92 0.14 10.86 8.16
C ARG A 92 -1.02 10.07 7.58
N LEU A 93 -1.76 10.70 6.68
CA LEU A 93 -2.72 10.03 5.83
C LEU A 93 -1.97 9.03 4.91
N PRO A 94 -2.25 7.72 4.98
CA PRO A 94 -1.64 6.75 4.10
C PRO A 94 -2.20 6.89 2.68
N LEU A 95 -1.33 7.22 1.73
CA LEU A 95 -1.64 7.14 0.30
C LEU A 95 -1.01 5.85 -0.23
N VAL A 96 -1.81 4.79 -0.27
CA VAL A 96 -1.36 3.48 -0.76
C VAL A 96 -1.59 3.38 -2.26
N VAL A 97 -0.52 3.15 -3.02
CA VAL A 97 -0.58 2.95 -4.47
C VAL A 97 -0.17 1.51 -4.74
N GLY A 98 -1.07 0.73 -5.32
CA GLY A 98 -0.85 -0.69 -5.60
C GLY A 98 -0.54 -0.99 -7.05
N GLY A 99 -0.41 -2.29 -7.32
CA GLY A 99 -0.74 -2.90 -8.60
C GLY A 99 -2.17 -3.46 -8.56
N ASP A 100 -2.32 -4.74 -8.22
CA ASP A 100 -3.64 -5.38 -8.12
C ASP A 100 -4.42 -5.01 -6.84
N HIS A 101 -5.72 -5.31 -6.81
CA HIS A 101 -6.62 -4.90 -5.74
C HIS A 101 -6.47 -5.70 -4.44
N SER A 102 -5.69 -6.79 -4.41
CA SER A 102 -5.51 -7.59 -3.19
C SER A 102 -4.91 -6.77 -2.04
N ILE A 103 -4.16 -5.71 -2.36
CA ILE A 103 -3.57 -4.78 -1.41
C ILE A 103 -4.61 -4.03 -0.55
N ALA A 104 -5.87 -3.99 -0.99
CA ALA A 104 -6.95 -3.37 -0.23
C ALA A 104 -7.16 -4.09 1.10
N CYS A 105 -6.97 -5.41 1.15
CA CYS A 105 -7.07 -6.18 2.39
C CYS A 105 -6.06 -5.70 3.44
N GLY A 106 -4.78 -5.55 3.07
CA GLY A 106 -3.76 -5.04 3.97
C GLY A 106 -3.99 -3.58 4.38
N THR A 107 -4.47 -2.75 3.45
CA THR A 107 -4.75 -1.33 3.68
C THR A 107 -5.88 -1.14 4.69
N VAL A 108 -7.03 -1.77 4.45
CA VAL A 108 -8.20 -1.69 5.33
C VAL A 108 -7.90 -2.32 6.70
N ALA A 109 -7.16 -3.44 6.73
CA ALA A 109 -6.74 -4.05 7.98
C ALA A 109 -5.88 -3.09 8.82
N GLY A 110 -4.98 -2.31 8.20
CA GLY A 110 -4.14 -1.34 8.91
C GLY A 110 -4.94 -0.19 9.50
N ILE A 111 -5.85 0.38 8.70
CA ILE A 111 -6.73 1.46 9.15
C ILE A 111 -7.65 0.97 10.29
N SER A 112 -8.31 -0.17 10.09
CA SER A 112 -9.23 -0.74 11.07
C SER A 112 -8.53 -1.08 12.38
N SER A 113 -7.36 -1.71 12.31
CA SER A 113 -6.56 -2.06 13.50
C SER A 113 -6.11 -0.83 14.28
N PHE A 114 -5.64 0.22 13.59
CA PHE A 114 -5.22 1.46 14.23
C PHE A 114 -6.36 2.14 15.01
N HIS A 115 -7.53 2.31 14.40
CA HIS A 115 -8.68 2.93 15.06
C HIS A 115 -9.26 2.03 16.16
N HIS A 116 -9.33 0.71 15.93
CA HIS A 116 -9.79 -0.23 16.95
C HIS A 116 -8.91 -0.19 18.21
N ALA A 117 -7.59 -0.11 18.07
CA ALA A 117 -6.65 0.02 19.20
C ALA A 117 -6.88 1.30 20.04
N ARG A 118 -7.56 2.29 19.47
CA ARG A 118 -7.91 3.57 20.11
C ARG A 118 -9.35 3.61 20.62
N GLY A 119 -10.10 2.51 20.50
CA GLY A 119 -11.52 2.45 20.84
C GLY A 119 -12.44 3.20 19.88
N GLU A 120 -11.93 3.55 18.69
CA GLU A 120 -12.66 4.22 17.62
C GLU A 120 -13.26 3.16 16.68
N ARG A 121 -14.38 3.48 16.01
CA ARG A 121 -15.08 2.60 15.04
C ARG A 121 -14.87 3.06 13.62
#